data_AF-A0A430JMB9-F1
#
_entry.id   AF-A0A430JMB9-F1
#
_cell.length_a   1.000
_cell.length_b   1.000
_cell.length_c   1.000
_cell.angle_alpha   90.00
_cell.angle_beta   90.00
_cell.angle_gamma   90.00
#
_symmetry.space_group_name_H-M   'P 1'
#
loop_
_entity.id
_entity.type
_entity.pdbx_description
1 polymer ?
#
loop_
_entity_poly.entity_id
_entity_poly.type
_entity_poly.pdbx_seq_one_letter_code
_entity_poly.pdbx_strand_id
1 'polypeptide(L)'
;MTVTSWVAKHSGLPSFYGHDCTITTRDGRTLHEGGTGHVYLSDMLATPGIPTDYVVDGHPVSLTRDGQGARFGLITNEHGRTIPGLWLRDTGDGQDWASSVSLVNGRYATWPAWKVGRTGTASLISWDPDMITDLWDLLRAPGVKVFTPGGAVPGMAAPRAIVINSVESSRVSPTGAVQWTVKWTELPTVAVGHGRAPVITWGEYEKAYGTWTTGSLVDVLHDLAGMPA
;
A
#
# COMPACT_ATOMS: atom_id res chain seq x y z
N MET A 1 15.53 25.06 -0.80
CA MET A 1 15.35 24.29 0.46
C MET A 1 15.54 22.84 0.11
N THR A 2 16.15 22.04 0.98
CA THR A 2 16.46 20.65 0.67
C THR A 2 15.33 19.75 1.18
N VAL A 3 14.69 19.00 0.28
CA VAL A 3 13.73 17.96 0.67
C VAL A 3 14.54 16.73 1.07
N THR A 4 14.33 16.24 2.29
CA THR A 4 14.93 15.00 2.77
C THR A 4 14.11 13.83 2.25
N SER A 5 14.77 12.87 1.60
CA SER A 5 14.14 11.67 1.04
C SER A 5 14.84 10.44 1.58
N TRP A 6 14.10 9.48 2.14
CA TRP A 6 14.67 8.27 2.75
C TRP A 6 13.67 7.11 2.74
N VAL A 7 14.12 5.91 3.11
CA VAL A 7 13.22 4.78 3.37
C VAL A 7 13.01 4.68 4.88
N ALA A 8 11.77 4.84 5.33
CA ALA A 8 11.45 4.89 6.75
C ALA A 8 11.71 3.52 7.41
N LYS A 9 12.47 3.53 8.51
CA LYS A 9 12.97 2.31 9.16
C LYS A 9 11.86 1.39 9.68
N HIS A 10 10.79 1.95 10.24
CA HIS A 10 9.71 1.18 10.87
C HIS A 10 8.69 0.65 9.86
N SER A 11 8.41 1.40 8.79
CA SER A 11 7.39 1.05 7.79
C SER A 11 7.96 0.44 6.51
N GLY A 12 9.26 0.64 6.25
CA GLY A 12 9.94 0.27 5.01
C GLY A 12 9.52 1.12 3.80
N LEU A 13 8.72 2.17 3.99
CA LEU A 13 8.17 2.98 2.89
C LEU A 13 9.13 4.12 2.50
N PRO A 14 9.28 4.40 1.19
CA PRO A 14 9.86 5.65 0.71
C PRO A 14 9.12 6.84 1.31
N SER A 15 9.86 7.77 1.90
CA SER A 15 9.37 8.85 2.74
C SER A 15 10.08 10.16 2.45
N PHE A 16 9.35 11.25 2.62
CA PHE A 16 9.79 12.59 2.24
C PHE A 16 9.43 13.59 3.34
N TYR A 17 10.35 14.51 3.60
CA TYR A 17 10.18 15.63 4.51
C TYR A 17 10.70 16.90 3.86
N GLY A 18 9.89 17.96 3.85
CA GLY A 18 10.26 19.22 3.22
C GLY A 18 9.28 20.35 3.50
N HIS A 19 9.45 21.45 2.76
CA HIS A 19 8.59 22.62 2.82
C HIS A 19 8.37 23.12 1.39
N ASP A 20 7.12 23.44 1.06
CA ASP A 20 6.72 24.01 -0.23
C ASP A 20 7.21 23.25 -1.47
N CYS A 21 7.30 21.92 -1.38
CA CYS A 21 7.89 21.08 -2.41
C CYS A 21 6.86 20.39 -3.30
N THR A 22 7.28 19.90 -4.47
CA THR A 22 6.51 19.01 -5.34
C THR A 22 7.17 17.65 -5.40
N ILE A 23 6.39 16.60 -5.19
CA ILE A 23 6.86 15.22 -5.22
C ILE A 23 6.02 14.45 -6.23
N THR A 24 6.67 14.01 -7.29
CA THR A 24 6.06 13.16 -8.33
C THR A 24 6.88 11.90 -8.50
N THR A 25 6.23 10.84 -8.95
CA THR A 25 6.91 9.65 -9.48
C THR A 25 7.16 9.86 -10.97
N ARG A 26 8.23 9.25 -11.51
CA ARG A 26 8.63 9.41 -12.92
C ARG A 26 7.56 8.92 -13.90
N ASP A 27 6.69 8.00 -13.48
CA ASP A 27 5.54 7.52 -14.25
C ASP A 27 4.34 8.51 -14.26
N GLY A 28 4.47 9.65 -13.57
CA GLY A 28 3.50 10.75 -13.58
C GLY A 28 2.53 10.75 -12.40
N ARG A 29 2.64 9.85 -11.41
CA ARG A 29 1.79 9.91 -10.22
C ARG A 29 2.28 10.97 -9.21
N THR A 30 1.39 11.88 -8.83
CA THR A 30 1.71 13.02 -7.96
C THR A 30 1.43 12.75 -6.48
N LEU A 31 2.50 12.60 -5.69
CA LEU A 31 2.46 12.39 -4.24
C LEU A 31 2.37 13.68 -3.42
N HIS A 32 2.79 14.81 -3.97
CA HIS A 32 2.51 16.12 -3.38
C HIS A 32 2.60 17.17 -4.47
N GLU A 33 1.59 18.05 -4.53
CA GLU A 33 1.64 19.23 -5.38
C GLU A 33 2.10 20.38 -4.50
N GLY A 34 3.00 21.22 -5.04
CA GLY A 34 3.52 22.38 -4.32
C GLY A 34 2.43 23.24 -3.69
N GLY A 35 2.78 23.88 -2.58
CA GLY A 35 1.87 24.67 -1.77
C GLY A 35 2.63 25.34 -0.64
N THR A 36 1.91 25.87 0.35
CA THR A 36 2.52 26.46 1.55
C THR A 36 2.44 25.47 2.71
N GLY A 37 3.57 25.16 3.35
CA GLY A 37 3.63 24.38 4.58
C GLY A 37 4.61 23.21 4.56
N HIS A 38 4.72 22.56 5.73
CA HIS A 38 5.55 21.36 5.87
C HIS A 38 4.89 20.15 5.24
N VAL A 39 5.72 19.36 4.56
CA VAL A 39 5.35 18.12 3.90
C VAL A 39 6.03 16.98 4.64
N TYR A 40 5.26 15.98 5.06
CA TYR A 40 5.77 14.73 5.63
C TYR A 40 4.86 13.59 5.19
N LEU A 41 5.32 12.79 4.23
CA LEU A 41 4.53 11.70 3.67
C LEU A 41 5.40 10.52 3.27
N SER A 42 4.76 9.36 3.17
CA SER A 42 5.30 8.15 2.58
C SER A 42 4.52 7.72 1.36
N ASP A 43 5.17 6.95 0.50
CA ASP A 43 4.56 6.34 -0.68
C ASP A 43 4.20 4.87 -0.43
N MET A 44 2.91 4.60 -0.17
CA MET A 44 2.43 3.23 0.06
C MET A 44 2.32 2.39 -1.22
N LEU A 45 2.32 3.02 -2.41
CA LEU A 45 2.23 2.33 -3.70
C LEU A 45 3.60 2.11 -4.35
N ALA A 46 4.69 2.43 -3.66
CA ALA A 46 6.02 1.99 -4.05
C ALA A 46 6.08 0.46 -4.07
N THR A 47 6.57 -0.11 -5.17
CA THR A 47 6.63 -1.57 -5.34
C THR A 47 7.76 -2.13 -4.47
N PRO A 48 7.49 -3.11 -3.59
CA PRO A 48 8.52 -3.72 -2.76
C PRO A 48 9.63 -4.36 -3.60
N GLY A 49 10.90 -4.10 -3.23
CA GLY A 49 12.08 -4.65 -3.89
C GLY A 49 12.38 -4.09 -5.28
N ILE A 50 11.60 -3.12 -5.77
CA ILE A 50 11.86 -2.42 -7.03
C ILE A 50 12.14 -0.95 -6.73
N PRO A 51 13.22 -0.37 -7.29
CA PRO A 51 13.45 1.06 -7.20
C PRO A 51 12.27 1.84 -7.77
N THR A 52 11.71 2.76 -6.97
CA THR A 52 10.76 3.75 -7.44
C THR A 52 11.52 5.04 -7.73
N ASP A 53 11.41 5.51 -8.98
CA ASP A 53 11.99 6.77 -9.41
C ASP A 53 11.03 7.93 -9.10
N TYR A 54 11.51 8.91 -8.35
CA TYR A 54 10.83 10.14 -8.00
C TYR A 54 11.50 11.35 -8.65
N VAL A 55 10.71 12.41 -8.80
CA VAL A 55 11.16 13.77 -9.10
C VAL A 55 10.68 14.65 -7.95
N VAL A 56 11.65 15.11 -7.15
CA VAL A 56 11.45 15.90 -5.94
C VAL A 56 12.00 17.30 -6.22
N ASP A 57 11.12 18.30 -6.33
CA ASP A 57 11.49 19.66 -6.75
C ASP A 57 12.35 19.71 -8.02
N GLY A 58 12.02 18.86 -9.00
CA GLY A 58 12.76 18.76 -10.26
C GLY A 58 14.03 17.90 -10.18
N HIS A 59 14.44 17.44 -8.99
CA HIS A 59 15.60 16.58 -8.81
C HIS A 59 15.22 15.09 -8.81
N PRO A 60 15.92 14.24 -9.58
CA PRO A 60 15.66 12.80 -9.57
C PRO A 60 16.13 12.18 -8.25
N VAL A 61 15.27 11.35 -7.65
CA VAL A 61 15.57 10.58 -6.44
C VAL A 61 15.07 9.16 -6.66
N SER A 62 15.87 8.14 -6.34
CA SER A 62 15.45 6.74 -6.43
C SER A 62 15.46 6.11 -5.05
N LEU A 63 14.31 5.61 -4.59
CA LEU A 63 14.17 4.90 -3.31
C LEU A 63 13.58 3.51 -3.55
N THR A 64 14.08 2.51 -2.84
CA THR A 64 13.57 1.13 -2.94
C THR A 64 12.87 0.78 -1.64
N ARG A 65 11.57 0.46 -1.72
CA ARG A 65 10.82 -0.09 -0.59
C ARG A 65 11.38 -1.47 -0.26
N ASP A 66 11.61 -1.76 1.01
CA ASP A 66 12.06 -3.09 1.43
C ASP A 66 11.05 -4.16 1.03
N GLY A 67 11.56 -5.24 0.43
CA GLY A 67 10.78 -6.39 -0.02
C GLY A 67 11.06 -7.64 0.81
N GLN A 68 10.06 -8.51 0.93
CA GLN A 68 10.19 -9.85 1.54
C GLN A 68 10.44 -10.94 0.48
N GLY A 69 10.30 -10.59 -0.81
CA GLY A 69 10.39 -11.50 -1.96
C GLY A 69 9.02 -11.85 -2.55
N ALA A 70 9.01 -12.25 -3.82
CA ALA A 70 7.79 -12.49 -4.61
C ALA A 70 6.84 -13.55 -4.03
N ARG A 71 7.36 -14.48 -3.21
CA ARG A 71 6.55 -15.52 -2.53
C ARG A 71 5.72 -15.00 -1.37
N PHE A 72 5.91 -13.74 -0.97
CA PHE A 72 5.14 -13.12 0.10
C PHE A 72 4.11 -12.16 -0.50
N GLY A 73 2.97 -12.03 0.17
CA GLY A 73 1.95 -11.04 -0.16
C GLY A 73 2.02 -9.90 0.86
N LEU A 74 1.85 -8.68 0.39
CA LEU A 74 1.63 -7.53 1.24
C LEU A 74 0.19 -7.06 1.02
N ILE A 75 -0.64 -7.23 2.05
CA ILE A 75 -1.86 -6.44 2.21
C ILE A 75 -1.56 -5.39 3.26
N THR A 76 -1.94 -4.15 2.96
CA THR A 76 -1.80 -3.04 3.89
C THR A 76 -3.12 -2.35 4.13
N ASN A 77 -3.21 -1.67 5.26
CA ASN A 77 -4.22 -0.63 5.46
C ASN A 77 -3.95 0.58 4.53
N GLU A 78 -4.83 1.56 4.60
CA GLU A 78 -4.73 2.85 3.90
C GLU A 78 -3.51 3.68 4.30
N HIS A 79 -2.78 3.26 5.34
CA HIS A 79 -1.51 3.86 5.74
C HIS A 79 -0.32 3.10 5.15
N GLY A 80 -0.49 2.02 4.39
CA GLY A 80 0.65 1.30 3.81
C GLY A 80 1.39 0.38 4.77
N ARG A 81 0.87 0.15 5.98
CA ARG A 81 1.46 -0.75 6.99
C ARG A 81 1.05 -2.17 6.70
N THR A 82 2.05 -3.06 6.63
CA THR A 82 1.86 -4.45 6.24
C THR A 82 2.00 -5.40 7.43
N ILE A 83 1.27 -6.50 7.40
CA ILE A 83 1.49 -7.65 8.27
C ILE A 83 2.55 -8.52 7.58
N PRO A 84 3.76 -8.66 8.15
CA PRO A 84 4.84 -9.41 7.52
C PRO A 84 4.55 -10.92 7.43
N GLY A 85 5.28 -11.63 6.57
CA GLY A 85 5.28 -13.11 6.61
C GLY A 85 4.06 -13.81 6.01
N LEU A 86 3.17 -13.08 5.33
CA LEU A 86 2.06 -13.68 4.58
C LEU A 86 2.60 -14.32 3.31
N TRP A 87 2.46 -15.63 3.18
CA TRP A 87 2.86 -16.31 1.94
C TRP A 87 1.80 -16.08 0.88
N LEU A 88 2.20 -15.58 -0.29
CA LEU A 88 1.35 -15.46 -1.45
C LEU A 88 1.37 -16.78 -2.21
N ARG A 89 0.22 -17.44 -2.28
CA ARG A 89 0.05 -18.60 -3.14
C ARG A 89 -0.25 -18.13 -4.55
N ASP A 90 0.34 -18.80 -5.54
CA ASP A 90 0.04 -18.54 -6.93
C ASP A 90 -1.43 -18.85 -7.22
N THR A 91 -2.22 -17.80 -7.46
CA THR A 91 -3.59 -17.87 -7.94
C THR A 91 -3.69 -17.54 -9.43
N GLY A 92 -2.55 -17.39 -10.11
CA GLY A 92 -2.44 -16.86 -11.46
C GLY A 92 -2.65 -15.35 -11.57
N ASP A 93 -2.79 -14.62 -10.45
CA ASP A 93 -3.20 -13.20 -10.39
C ASP A 93 -4.33 -12.93 -11.39
N GLY A 94 -5.41 -13.72 -11.31
CA GLY A 94 -6.56 -13.60 -12.20
C GLY A 94 -7.05 -12.16 -12.25
N GLN A 95 -6.79 -11.49 -13.37
CA GLN A 95 -7.26 -10.14 -13.66
C GLN A 95 -8.53 -10.26 -14.48
N ASP A 96 -9.60 -10.60 -13.79
CA ASP A 96 -10.89 -10.76 -14.44
C ASP A 96 -11.50 -9.38 -14.64
N TRP A 97 -11.95 -9.13 -15.87
CA TRP A 97 -12.73 -7.97 -16.22
C TRP A 97 -13.93 -8.40 -17.06
N ALA A 98 -15.12 -8.06 -16.58
CA ALA A 98 -16.33 -8.20 -17.36
C ALA A 98 -16.77 -6.82 -17.86
N SER A 99 -17.12 -6.74 -19.14
CA SER A 99 -17.71 -5.53 -19.70
C SER A 99 -19.01 -5.21 -18.95
N SER A 100 -19.09 -3.99 -18.42
CA SER A 100 -20.30 -3.44 -17.81
C SER A 100 -21.25 -2.82 -18.83
N VAL A 101 -21.00 -3.08 -20.12
CA VAL A 101 -21.87 -2.63 -21.21
C VAL A 101 -23.20 -3.36 -21.13
N SER A 102 -24.28 -2.59 -21.06
CA SER A 102 -25.64 -3.12 -21.21
C SER A 102 -26.17 -2.76 -22.60
N LEU A 103 -26.86 -3.70 -23.25
CA LEU A 103 -27.51 -3.46 -24.54
C LEU A 103 -28.99 -3.15 -24.30
N VAL A 104 -29.39 -1.90 -24.51
CA VAL A 104 -30.79 -1.50 -24.50
C VAL A 104 -31.43 -1.89 -25.83
N ASN A 105 -32.41 -2.79 -25.78
CA ASN A 105 -33.14 -3.33 -26.93
C ASN A 105 -32.24 -3.93 -28.04
N GLY A 106 -31.02 -4.37 -27.69
CA GLY A 106 -30.05 -4.91 -28.66
C GLY A 106 -29.53 -3.90 -29.69
N ARG A 107 -29.79 -2.60 -29.52
CA ARG A 107 -29.44 -1.55 -30.50
C ARG A 107 -28.54 -0.45 -29.93
N TYR A 108 -28.70 -0.14 -28.64
CA TYR A 108 -27.92 0.91 -27.98
C TYR A 108 -27.06 0.28 -26.91
N ALA A 109 -25.74 0.43 -27.04
CA ALA A 109 -24.83 0.13 -25.95
C ALA A 109 -24.86 1.27 -24.94
N THR A 110 -25.08 0.96 -23.68
CA THR A 110 -24.86 1.87 -22.56
C THR A 110 -23.70 1.35 -21.74
N TRP A 111 -22.87 2.27 -21.25
CA TRP A 111 -21.75 1.97 -20.38
C TRP A 111 -21.81 2.89 -19.16
N PRO A 112 -21.30 2.45 -18.00
CA PRO A 112 -21.22 3.32 -16.85
C PRO A 112 -20.30 4.51 -17.12
N ALA A 113 -20.61 5.64 -16.48
CA ALA A 113 -19.81 6.87 -16.57
C ALA A 113 -18.36 6.68 -16.06
N TRP A 114 -18.15 5.65 -15.23
CA TRP A 114 -16.86 5.32 -14.64
C TRP A 114 -16.42 3.93 -15.08
N LYS A 115 -15.11 3.77 -15.32
CA LYS A 115 -14.53 2.45 -15.57
C LYS A 115 -14.75 1.56 -14.35
N VAL A 116 -15.33 0.40 -14.57
CA VAL A 116 -15.50 -0.60 -13.51
C VAL A 116 -14.12 -1.20 -13.21
N GLY A 117 -13.80 -1.30 -11.92
CA GLY A 117 -12.56 -1.89 -11.45
C GLY A 117 -12.45 -3.37 -11.82
N ARG A 118 -11.22 -3.84 -12.04
CA ARG A 118 -10.96 -5.27 -12.16
C ARG A 118 -11.32 -5.97 -10.86
N THR A 119 -11.76 -7.21 -10.95
CA THR A 119 -11.93 -8.07 -9.79
C THR A 119 -10.86 -9.14 -9.80
N GLY A 120 -10.52 -9.65 -8.62
CA GLY A 120 -9.58 -10.74 -8.53
C GLY A 120 -9.67 -11.47 -7.21
N THR A 121 -8.88 -12.53 -7.11
CA THR A 121 -8.76 -13.36 -5.91
C THR A 121 -7.30 -13.54 -5.54
N ALA A 122 -6.97 -13.18 -4.30
CA ALA A 122 -5.66 -13.46 -3.71
C ALA A 122 -5.79 -14.64 -2.73
N SER A 123 -4.81 -15.55 -2.75
CA SER A 123 -4.70 -16.62 -1.76
C SER A 123 -3.44 -16.40 -0.92
N LEU A 124 -3.65 -16.22 0.38
CA LEU A 124 -2.60 -15.94 1.35
C LEU A 124 -2.54 -17.06 2.37
N ILE A 125 -1.34 -17.39 2.86
CA ILE A 125 -1.15 -18.34 3.96
C ILE A 125 -0.47 -17.62 5.11
N SER A 126 -1.13 -17.61 6.27
CA SER A 126 -0.52 -17.24 7.55
C SER A 126 -0.05 -18.51 8.25
N TRP A 127 1.22 -18.53 8.64
CA TRP A 127 1.83 -19.63 9.39
C TRP A 127 1.89 -19.35 10.88
N ASP A 128 1.95 -18.08 11.26
CA ASP A 128 2.05 -17.65 12.65
C ASP A 128 0.64 -17.50 13.24
N PRO A 129 0.28 -18.31 14.26
CA PRO A 129 -1.01 -18.20 14.92
C PRO A 129 -1.29 -16.83 15.53
N ASP A 130 -0.26 -16.13 16.00
CA ASP A 130 -0.43 -14.84 16.67
C ASP A 130 -0.83 -13.75 15.66
N MET A 131 -0.45 -13.92 14.38
CA MET A 131 -0.80 -13.00 13.30
C MET A 131 -2.21 -13.22 12.72
N ILE A 132 -2.86 -14.34 13.04
CA ILE A 132 -4.18 -14.67 12.49
C ILE A 132 -5.22 -13.62 12.88
N THR A 133 -5.19 -13.18 14.13
CA THR A 133 -6.14 -12.18 14.66
C THR A 133 -5.90 -10.82 14.01
N ASP A 134 -4.65 -10.36 13.98
CA ASP A 134 -4.28 -9.08 13.35
C ASP A 134 -4.63 -9.05 11.86
N LEU A 135 -4.39 -10.15 11.16
CA LEU A 135 -4.74 -10.27 9.75
C LEU A 135 -6.26 -10.27 9.55
N TRP A 136 -7.00 -10.99 10.39
CA TRP A 136 -8.46 -10.97 10.32
C TRP A 136 -9.02 -9.57 10.54
N ASP A 137 -8.50 -8.85 11.54
CA ASP A 137 -8.87 -7.48 11.82
C ASP A 137 -8.51 -6.53 10.66
N LEU A 138 -7.33 -6.67 10.07
CA LEU A 138 -6.94 -5.91 8.88
C LEU A 138 -7.88 -6.17 7.68
N LEU A 139 -8.19 -7.43 7.42
CA LEU A 139 -8.98 -7.82 6.25
C LEU A 139 -10.46 -7.41 6.37
N ARG A 140 -11.01 -7.41 7.59
CA ARG A 140 -12.39 -6.98 7.85
C ARG A 140 -12.54 -5.48 8.08
N ALA A 141 -11.44 -4.79 8.39
CA ALA A 141 -11.48 -3.35 8.64
C ALA A 141 -12.03 -2.62 7.41
N PRO A 142 -13.01 -1.71 7.59
CA PRO A 142 -13.53 -0.93 6.47
C PRO A 142 -12.42 -0.10 5.83
N GLY A 143 -12.64 0.33 4.59
CA GLY A 143 -11.71 1.20 3.88
C GLY A 143 -10.82 0.48 2.88
N VAL A 144 -10.13 1.28 2.08
CA VAL A 144 -9.29 0.81 0.97
C VAL A 144 -8.02 0.15 1.50
N LYS A 145 -7.61 -0.94 0.86
CA LYS A 145 -6.38 -1.66 1.16
C LYS A 145 -5.43 -1.52 -0.02
N VAL A 146 -4.12 -1.67 0.23
CA VAL A 146 -3.16 -1.87 -0.86
C VAL A 146 -2.77 -3.32 -0.90
N PHE A 147 -2.83 -3.93 -2.08
CA PHE A 147 -2.37 -5.28 -2.32
C PHE A 147 -1.23 -5.30 -3.34
N THR A 148 -0.15 -5.99 -2.99
CA THR A 148 0.99 -6.22 -3.87
C THR A 148 1.79 -7.44 -3.41
N PRO A 149 2.50 -8.15 -4.29
CA PRO A 149 3.52 -9.09 -3.86
C PRO A 149 4.64 -8.36 -3.09
N GLY A 150 5.29 -9.08 -2.17
CA GLY A 150 6.41 -8.59 -1.37
C GLY A 150 7.72 -8.46 -2.15
N GLY A 151 7.69 -8.60 -3.47
CA GLY A 151 8.83 -8.44 -4.37
C GLY A 151 8.39 -8.37 -5.81
N ALA A 152 9.32 -8.10 -6.73
CA ALA A 152 9.02 -8.06 -8.16
C ALA A 152 8.48 -9.40 -8.68
N VAL A 153 7.33 -9.35 -9.36
CA VAL A 153 6.77 -10.50 -10.09
C VAL A 153 6.68 -10.12 -11.57
N PRO A 154 7.37 -10.84 -12.49
CA PRO A 154 7.30 -10.57 -13.91
C PRO A 154 5.86 -10.57 -14.43
N GLY A 155 5.46 -9.51 -15.13
CA GLY A 155 4.11 -9.38 -15.71
C GLY A 155 3.00 -8.94 -14.74
N MET A 156 3.27 -8.86 -13.43
CA MET A 156 2.31 -8.33 -12.48
C MET A 156 2.45 -6.81 -12.35
N ALA A 157 1.33 -6.11 -12.47
CA ALA A 157 1.28 -4.66 -12.33
C ALA A 157 1.67 -4.18 -10.92
N ALA A 158 1.98 -2.89 -10.81
CA ALA A 158 2.24 -2.14 -9.57
C ALA A 158 1.21 -2.40 -8.44
N PRO A 159 1.54 -2.08 -7.18
CA PRO A 159 0.61 -2.15 -6.06
C PRO A 159 -0.76 -1.56 -6.38
N ARG A 160 -1.82 -2.29 -6.00
CA ARG A 160 -3.20 -1.94 -6.34
C ARG A 160 -3.95 -1.44 -5.12
N ALA A 161 -4.70 -0.37 -5.29
CA ALA A 161 -5.73 -0.01 -4.33
C ALA A 161 -6.93 -0.94 -4.53
N ILE A 162 -7.39 -1.60 -3.47
CA ILE A 162 -8.48 -2.57 -3.53
C ILE A 162 -9.48 -2.37 -2.40
N VAL A 163 -10.72 -2.77 -2.65
CA VAL A 163 -11.70 -3.05 -1.60
C VAL A 163 -11.89 -4.56 -1.53
N ILE A 164 -11.90 -5.07 -0.31
CA ILE A 164 -12.15 -6.49 -0.05
C ILE A 164 -13.66 -6.71 -0.11
N ASN A 165 -14.09 -7.59 -1.01
CA ASN A 165 -15.49 -7.96 -1.20
C ASN A 165 -15.89 -9.07 -0.22
N SER A 166 -15.02 -10.07 -0.06
CA SER A 166 -15.23 -11.18 0.86
C SER A 166 -13.92 -11.86 1.23
N VAL A 167 -13.91 -12.51 2.39
CA VAL A 167 -12.77 -13.28 2.89
C VAL A 167 -13.27 -14.65 3.33
N GLU A 168 -12.65 -15.69 2.85
CA GLU A 168 -12.87 -17.07 3.28
C GLU A 168 -11.58 -17.59 3.94
N SER A 169 -11.70 -18.35 5.02
CA SER A 169 -10.54 -18.91 5.72
C SER A 169 -10.69 -20.42 5.91
N SER A 170 -9.57 -21.14 5.81
CA SER A 170 -9.52 -22.58 6.04
C SER A 170 -8.20 -22.98 6.68
N ARG A 171 -8.23 -23.91 7.63
CA ARG A 171 -7.01 -24.46 8.22
C ARG A 171 -6.39 -25.45 7.23
N VAL A 172 -5.11 -25.25 6.91
CA VAL A 172 -4.39 -26.04 5.89
C VAL A 172 -3.22 -26.85 6.45
N SER A 173 -2.90 -26.68 7.74
CA SER A 173 -1.88 -27.48 8.43
C SER A 173 -2.36 -27.94 9.82
N PRO A 174 -1.98 -29.15 10.27
CA PRO A 174 -2.15 -29.58 11.66
C PRO A 174 -1.48 -28.63 12.66
N THR A 175 -0.41 -27.94 12.23
CA THR A 175 0.35 -26.98 13.06
C THR A 175 -0.30 -25.60 13.19
N GLY A 176 -1.47 -25.39 12.57
CA GLY A 176 -2.25 -24.16 12.74
C GLY A 176 -2.22 -23.16 11.60
N ALA A 177 -1.51 -23.45 10.49
CA ALA A 177 -1.51 -22.57 9.33
C ALA A 177 -2.92 -22.40 8.74
N VAL A 178 -3.25 -21.16 8.38
CA VAL A 178 -4.55 -20.78 7.81
C VAL A 178 -4.35 -20.19 6.42
N GLN A 179 -5.09 -20.73 5.45
CA GLN A 179 -5.22 -20.14 4.13
C GLN A 179 -6.41 -19.18 4.13
N TRP A 180 -6.17 -18.00 3.57
CA TRP A 180 -7.14 -16.94 3.35
C TRP A 180 -7.35 -16.77 1.86
N THR A 181 -8.61 -16.79 1.44
CA THR A 181 -9.02 -16.48 0.07
C THR A 181 -9.73 -15.13 0.11
N VAL A 182 -9.08 -14.12 -0.46
CA VAL A 182 -9.54 -12.72 -0.43
C VAL A 182 -10.02 -12.35 -1.82
N LYS A 183 -11.33 -12.12 -1.97
CA LYS A 183 -11.93 -11.58 -3.19
C LYS A 183 -11.96 -10.07 -3.11
N TRP A 184 -11.55 -9.39 -4.17
CA TRP A 184 -11.38 -7.95 -4.16
C TRP A 184 -11.82 -7.27 -5.45
N THR A 185 -12.07 -5.96 -5.35
CA THR A 185 -12.32 -5.06 -6.47
C THR A 185 -11.26 -3.96 -6.45
N GLU A 186 -10.60 -3.72 -7.57
CA GLU A 186 -9.64 -2.64 -7.73
C GLU A 186 -10.32 -1.28 -7.76
N LEU A 187 -9.71 -0.32 -7.10
CA LEU A 187 -10.10 1.08 -7.12
C LEU A 187 -9.05 1.92 -7.86
N PRO A 188 -9.45 3.05 -8.46
CA PRO A 188 -8.49 4.00 -8.98
C PRO A 188 -7.58 4.51 -7.85
N THR A 189 -6.31 4.79 -8.17
CA THR A 189 -5.31 5.22 -7.16
C THR A 189 -5.69 6.52 -6.44
N VAL A 190 -6.57 7.34 -7.03
CA VAL A 190 -7.15 8.52 -6.37
C VAL A 190 -7.89 8.15 -5.07
N ALA A 191 -8.45 6.94 -4.98
CA ALA A 191 -9.17 6.45 -3.81
C ALA A 191 -8.26 6.21 -2.59
N VAL A 192 -6.94 6.13 -2.80
CA VAL A 192 -5.92 6.05 -1.75
C VAL A 192 -5.04 7.30 -1.72
N GLY A 193 -5.59 8.46 -2.11
CA GLY A 193 -4.87 9.72 -2.12
C GLY A 193 -3.61 9.68 -2.99
N HIS A 194 -3.66 8.97 -4.12
CA HIS A 194 -2.51 8.73 -5.00
C HIS A 194 -1.34 7.98 -4.35
N GLY A 195 -1.60 7.21 -3.28
CA GLY A 195 -0.58 6.44 -2.56
C GLY A 195 0.12 7.20 -1.45
N ARG A 196 -0.39 8.37 -1.06
CA ARG A 196 0.12 9.15 0.07
C ARG A 196 -0.30 8.51 1.40
N ALA A 197 0.68 8.15 2.21
CA ALA A 197 0.48 7.68 3.58
C ALA A 197 1.20 8.61 4.57
N PRO A 198 0.76 8.69 5.84
CA PRO A 198 1.54 9.39 6.86
C PRO A 198 2.87 8.67 7.09
N VAL A 199 3.98 9.39 7.30
CA VAL A 199 5.26 8.76 7.65
C VAL A 199 5.14 8.00 8.97
N ILE A 200 4.47 8.60 9.94
CA ILE A 200 4.21 8.05 11.27
C ILE A 200 2.71 8.22 11.57
N THR A 201 2.08 7.15 12.02
CA THR A 201 0.69 7.18 12.52
C THR A 201 0.66 7.46 14.02
N TRP A 202 -0.47 7.93 14.53
CA TRP A 202 -0.65 8.12 15.96
C TRP A 202 -0.46 6.81 16.76
N GLY A 203 -0.96 5.68 16.24
CA GLY A 203 -0.78 4.38 16.90
C GLY A 203 0.68 3.93 16.97
N GLU A 204 1.50 4.24 15.96
CA GLU A 204 2.95 3.97 16.00
C GLU A 204 3.65 4.85 17.03
N TYR A 205 3.26 6.13 17.11
CA TYR A 205 3.77 7.06 18.11
C TYR A 205 3.40 6.61 19.54
N GLU A 206 2.13 6.32 19.79
CA GLU A 206 1.64 5.86 21.09
C GLU A 206 2.30 4.54 21.50
N LYS A 207 2.52 3.62 20.56
CA LYS A 207 3.26 2.37 20.84
C LYS A 207 4.70 2.61 21.25
N ALA A 208 5.36 3.64 20.70
CA ALA A 208 6.75 3.96 20.99
C ALA A 208 6.92 4.79 22.27
N TYR A 209 6.03 5.75 22.53
CA TYR A 209 6.21 6.75 23.59
C TYR A 209 5.15 6.67 24.70
N GLY A 210 4.11 5.83 24.55
CA GLY A 210 3.05 5.58 25.53
C GLY A 210 2.02 6.69 25.71
N THR A 211 2.42 7.96 25.56
CA THR A 211 1.54 9.13 25.69
C THR A 211 2.13 10.33 24.93
N TRP A 212 1.41 11.45 24.92
CA TRP A 212 1.86 12.69 24.32
C TRP A 212 3.13 13.20 25.02
N THR A 213 4.20 13.46 24.26
CA THR A 213 5.47 14.00 24.76
C THR A 213 5.75 15.39 24.19
N THR A 214 6.71 16.12 24.78
CA THR A 214 7.03 17.52 24.40
C THR A 214 7.95 17.65 23.18
N GLY A 215 8.19 16.56 22.43
CA GLY A 215 9.08 16.56 21.25
C GLY A 215 8.44 17.16 20.00
N SER A 216 9.26 17.68 19.09
CA SER A 216 8.78 18.13 17.79
C SER A 216 8.51 16.93 16.85
N LEU A 217 7.65 17.11 15.85
CA LEU A 217 7.43 16.07 14.83
C LEU A 217 8.74 15.65 14.15
N VAL A 218 9.67 16.60 13.96
CA VAL A 218 10.98 16.34 13.33
C VAL A 218 11.82 15.39 14.18
N ASP A 219 11.80 15.55 15.49
CA ASP A 219 12.50 14.63 16.42
C ASP A 219 11.95 13.21 16.28
N VAL A 220 10.62 13.07 16.21
CA VAL A 220 9.95 11.78 16.01
C VAL A 220 10.31 11.17 14.65
N LEU A 221 10.43 11.98 13.59
CA LEU A 221 10.85 11.51 12.27
C LEU A 221 12.29 10.99 12.28
N HIS A 222 13.20 11.62 13.01
CA HIS A 222 14.57 11.11 13.19
C HIS A 222 14.57 9.82 14.02
N ASP A 223 13.92 9.82 15.18
CA ASP A 223 13.98 8.73 16.15
C ASP A 223 13.28 7.46 15.66
N LEU A 224 12.03 7.58 15.21
CA LEU A 224 11.18 6.44 14.87
C LEU A 224 11.28 6.08 13.38
N ALA A 225 11.23 7.08 12.50
CA ALA A 225 11.27 6.85 11.06
C ALA A 225 12.70 6.77 10.48
N GLY A 226 13.73 7.11 11.26
CA GLY A 226 15.12 7.07 10.80
C GLY A 226 15.43 8.12 9.75
N MET A 227 14.78 9.29 9.80
CA MET A 227 15.10 10.41 8.91
C MET A 227 16.57 10.81 9.07
N PRO A 228 17.35 10.96 7.99
CA PRO A 228 18.73 11.47 8.07
C PRO A 228 18.77 12.92 8.58
N ALA A 229 19.84 13.26 9.31
CA ALA A 229 20.14 14.61 9.79
C ALA A 229 20.44 15.59 8.64
#